data_AF-M5TSE5-F1
#
_entry.id   AF-M5TSE5-F1
#
_cell.length_a   1.000
_cell.length_b   1.000
_cell.length_c   1.000
_cell.angle_alpha   90.00
_cell.angle_beta   90.00
_cell.angle_gamma   90.00
#
_symmetry.space_group_name_H-M   'P 1'
#
loop_
_entity.id
_entity.type
_entity.pdbx_description
1 polymer ?
#
loop_
_entity_poly.entity_id
_entity_poly.type
_entity_poly.pdbx_seq_one_letter_code
_entity_poly.pdbx_strand_id
1 'polypeptide(L)'
;MNQVRAFTSKRRAKRPFFDTDTMMLISERQQKKSAYFESRLDALERCVKKLPQRKRMFVDKRYRIGFTIETIAKDMGSTVDAAYKMLRRIREDLHTCVDRTLSQEGLGK
;
A
#
# COMPACT_ATOMS: atom_id res chain seq x y z
N MET A 1 -4.79 12.93 -53.05
CA MET A 1 -4.62 12.00 -51.90
C MET A 1 -3.19 12.10 -51.38
N ASN A 2 -2.94 12.76 -50.23
CA ASN A 2 -1.73 12.59 -49.38
C ASN A 2 -1.65 13.55 -48.17
N GLN A 3 -2.72 14.26 -47.80
CA GLN A 3 -2.66 15.21 -46.67
C GLN A 3 -2.69 14.51 -45.29
N VAL A 4 -3.22 13.28 -45.22
CA VAL A 4 -3.32 12.50 -43.97
C VAL A 4 -1.96 11.92 -43.51
N ARG A 5 -1.08 11.50 -44.44
CA ARG A 5 0.27 10.99 -44.11
C ARG A 5 1.21 12.11 -43.60
N ALA A 6 1.11 13.32 -44.14
CA ALA A 6 1.89 14.46 -43.67
C ALA A 6 1.44 14.93 -42.27
N PHE A 7 0.13 14.91 -42.01
CA PHE A 7 -0.43 15.26 -40.70
C PHE A 7 -0.06 14.27 -39.59
N THR A 8 -0.07 12.97 -39.91
CA THR A 8 0.34 11.91 -38.96
C THR A 8 1.86 11.89 -38.75
N SER A 9 2.66 12.11 -39.79
CA SER A 9 4.13 12.21 -39.71
C SER A 9 4.62 13.35 -38.80
N LYS A 10 4.10 14.58 -38.99
CA LYS A 10 4.46 15.75 -38.17
C LYS A 10 4.04 15.62 -36.70
N ARG A 11 2.99 14.85 -36.40
CA ARG A 11 2.55 14.56 -35.03
C ARG A 11 3.28 13.39 -34.38
N ARG A 12 3.70 12.38 -35.16
CA ARG A 12 4.49 11.25 -34.66
C ARG A 12 5.90 11.68 -34.23
N ALA A 13 6.46 12.69 -34.90
CA ALA A 13 7.68 13.39 -34.47
C ALA A 13 7.51 14.21 -33.19
N LYS A 14 6.27 14.48 -32.76
CA LYS A 14 5.91 15.16 -31.51
C LYS A 14 5.18 14.20 -30.55
N ARG A 15 5.76 13.04 -30.26
CA ARG A 15 5.55 12.50 -28.90
C ARG A 15 6.33 13.45 -27.99
N PRO A 16 5.68 14.27 -27.14
CA PRO A 16 6.41 15.08 -26.18
C PRO A 16 7.05 14.10 -25.22
N PHE A 17 8.30 13.74 -25.48
CA PHE A 17 9.13 13.16 -24.46
C PHE A 17 9.41 14.28 -23.46
N PHE A 18 9.31 13.94 -22.18
CA PHE A 18 9.84 14.80 -21.14
C PHE A 18 11.32 15.09 -21.46
N ASP A 19 11.75 16.32 -21.23
CA ASP A 19 13.18 16.63 -21.29
C ASP A 19 13.95 15.74 -20.29
N THR A 20 15.25 15.62 -20.50
CA THR A 20 16.11 14.75 -19.70
C THR A 20 16.01 15.07 -18.21
N ASP A 21 15.94 16.34 -17.84
CA ASP A 21 15.83 16.79 -16.45
C ASP A 21 14.51 16.31 -15.82
N THR A 22 13.41 16.44 -16.55
CA THR A 22 12.10 15.96 -16.13
C THR A 22 12.06 14.44 -16.03
N MET A 23 12.68 13.72 -16.98
CA MET A 23 12.83 12.26 -16.90
C MET A 23 13.64 11.84 -15.67
N MET A 24 14.72 12.55 -15.35
CA MET A 24 15.52 12.29 -14.15
C MET A 24 14.71 12.53 -12.87
N LEU A 25 13.94 13.62 -12.79
CA LEU A 25 13.05 13.91 -11.65
C LEU A 25 11.98 12.81 -11.45
N ILE A 26 11.39 12.30 -12.54
CA ILE A 26 10.44 11.19 -12.50
C ILE A 26 11.12 9.92 -11.98
N SER A 27 12.32 9.61 -12.49
CA SER A 27 13.10 8.45 -12.09
C SER A 27 13.48 8.50 -10.61
N GLU A 28 14.01 9.63 -10.13
CA GLU A 28 14.39 9.84 -8.74
C GLU A 28 13.17 9.72 -7.80
N ARG A 29 12.04 10.34 -8.18
CA ARG A 29 10.78 10.20 -7.43
C ARG A 29 10.32 8.75 -7.38
N GLN A 30 10.44 8.00 -8.48
CA GLN A 30 10.05 6.59 -8.54
C GLN A 30 10.95 5.72 -7.65
N GLN A 31 12.26 5.96 -7.64
CA GLN A 31 13.21 5.27 -6.76
C GLN A 31 12.92 5.54 -5.29
N LYS A 32 12.75 6.82 -4.90
CA LYS A 32 12.37 7.21 -3.53
C LYS A 32 11.05 6.57 -3.10
N LYS A 33 10.08 6.50 -4.02
CA LYS A 33 8.79 5.85 -3.77
C LYS A 33 8.92 4.34 -3.58
N SER A 34 9.80 3.67 -4.34
CA SER A 34 10.10 2.24 -4.16
C SER A 34 10.68 1.97 -2.78
N ALA A 35 11.73 2.70 -2.40
CA ALA A 35 12.38 2.58 -1.10
C ALA A 35 11.41 2.84 0.07
N TYR A 36 10.52 3.83 -0.07
CA TYR A 36 9.46 4.10 0.90
C TYR A 36 8.49 2.91 1.04
N PHE A 37 8.05 2.31 -0.08
CA PHE A 37 7.13 1.17 -0.03
C PHE A 37 7.77 -0.08 0.57
N GLU A 38 9.03 -0.35 0.25
CA GLU A 38 9.80 -1.45 0.86
C GLU A 38 9.91 -1.26 2.38
N SER A 39 10.32 -0.06 2.82
CA SER A 39 10.40 0.28 4.24
C SER A 39 9.05 0.18 4.94
N ARG A 40 7.97 0.61 4.26
CA ARG A 40 6.61 0.50 4.79
C ARG A 40 6.14 -0.95 4.92
N LEU A 41 6.53 -1.84 4.01
CA LEU A 41 6.22 -3.27 4.10
C LEU A 41 6.96 -3.92 5.27
N ASP A 42 8.25 -3.63 5.43
CA ASP A 42 9.04 -4.13 6.57
C ASP A 42 8.50 -3.59 7.92
N ALA A 43 8.16 -2.30 7.99
CA ALA A 43 7.52 -1.70 9.15
C ALA A 43 6.18 -2.41 9.46
N LEU A 44 5.37 -2.71 8.45
CA LEU A 44 4.10 -3.44 8.63
C LEU A 44 4.35 -4.84 9.19
N GLU A 45 5.33 -5.58 8.67
CA GLU A 45 5.67 -6.91 9.17
C GLU A 45 6.06 -6.86 10.66
N ARG A 46 6.93 -5.91 11.03
CA ARG A 46 7.30 -5.66 12.44
C ARG A 46 6.09 -5.27 13.29
N CYS A 47 5.18 -4.46 12.78
CA CYS A 47 3.97 -4.04 13.49
C CYS A 47 2.96 -5.18 13.68
N VAL A 48 2.80 -6.07 12.72
CA VAL A 48 1.97 -7.29 12.87
C VAL A 48 2.55 -8.20 13.96
N LYS A 49 3.88 -8.31 14.05
CA LYS A 49 4.57 -9.06 15.13
C LYS A 49 4.38 -8.43 16.52
N LYS A 50 4.09 -7.13 16.61
CA LYS A 50 3.79 -6.43 17.89
C LYS A 50 2.33 -6.62 18.33
N LEU A 51 1.43 -7.05 17.45
CA LEU A 51 0.03 -7.27 17.83
C LEU A 51 -0.08 -8.39 18.88
N PRO A 52 -0.98 -8.25 19.87
CA PRO A 52 -1.40 -9.34 20.74
C PRO A 52 -1.84 -10.57 19.93
N GLN A 53 -1.58 -11.77 20.45
CA GLN A 53 -1.81 -13.04 19.73
C GLN A 53 -3.22 -13.13 19.11
N ARG A 54 -4.27 -12.75 19.87
CA ARG A 54 -5.65 -12.77 19.39
C ARG A 54 -5.87 -11.86 18.17
N LYS A 55 -5.28 -10.66 18.16
CA LYS A 55 -5.35 -9.72 17.04
C LYS A 55 -4.54 -10.22 15.84
N ARG A 56 -3.38 -10.82 16.08
CA ARG A 56 -2.55 -11.43 15.02
C ARG A 56 -3.28 -12.58 14.33
N MET A 57 -3.91 -13.47 15.08
CA MET A 57 -4.74 -14.55 14.53
C MET A 57 -5.92 -14.03 13.72
N PHE A 58 -6.55 -12.93 14.15
CA PHE A 58 -7.62 -12.30 13.39
C PHE A 58 -7.13 -11.83 12.00
N VAL A 59 -5.99 -11.11 11.96
CA VAL A 59 -5.37 -10.65 10.71
C VAL A 59 -5.01 -11.83 9.82
N ASP A 60 -4.44 -12.89 10.40
CA ASP A 60 -4.04 -14.09 9.67
C ASP A 60 -5.24 -14.76 8.98
N LYS A 61 -6.33 -15.00 9.72
CA LYS A 61 -7.57 -15.55 9.17
C LYS A 61 -8.14 -14.64 8.08
N ARG A 62 -8.12 -13.32 8.27
CA ARG A 62 -8.71 -12.38 7.32
C ARG A 62 -7.90 -12.22 6.03
N TYR A 63 -6.58 -12.11 6.13
CA TYR A 63 -5.73 -11.69 5.01
C TYR A 63 -4.86 -12.80 4.44
N ARG A 64 -4.47 -13.80 5.24
CA ARG A 64 -3.70 -14.95 4.73
C ARG A 64 -4.63 -16.08 4.29
N ILE A 65 -5.60 -16.44 5.13
CA ILE A 65 -6.54 -17.55 4.84
C ILE A 65 -7.72 -17.07 3.97
N GLY A 66 -8.11 -15.80 4.11
CA GLY A 66 -9.19 -15.20 3.30
C GLY A 66 -10.60 -15.39 3.88
N PHE A 67 -10.72 -15.69 5.18
CA PHE A 67 -12.02 -15.82 5.83
C PHE A 67 -12.81 -14.52 5.84
N THR A 68 -14.14 -14.64 5.76
CA THR A 68 -15.05 -13.52 5.96
C THR A 68 -15.09 -13.12 7.44
N ILE A 69 -15.57 -11.90 7.72
CA ILE A 69 -15.67 -11.42 9.11
C ILE A 69 -16.66 -12.25 9.91
N GLU A 70 -17.73 -12.72 9.27
CA GLU A 70 -18.76 -13.58 9.86
C GLU A 70 -18.17 -14.94 10.26
N THR A 71 -17.32 -15.52 9.40
CA THR A 71 -16.63 -16.78 9.68
C THR A 71 -15.67 -16.62 10.86
N ILE A 72 -14.92 -15.52 10.91
CA ILE A 72 -14.01 -15.21 12.02
C ILE A 72 -14.80 -14.97 13.32
N ALA A 73 -15.93 -14.26 13.25
CA ALA A 73 -16.78 -13.98 14.39
C ALA A 73 -17.28 -15.29 15.04
N LYS A 74 -17.78 -16.22 14.21
CA LYS A 74 -18.22 -17.57 14.63
C LYS A 74 -17.09 -18.36 15.28
N ASP A 75 -15.93 -18.43 14.63
CA ASP A 75 -14.75 -19.15 15.12
C ASP A 75 -14.23 -18.61 16.46
N MET A 76 -14.35 -17.29 16.68
CA MET A 76 -13.92 -16.63 17.91
C MET A 76 -15.01 -16.55 19.00
N GLY A 77 -16.19 -17.12 18.78
CA GLY A 77 -17.32 -17.06 19.71
C GLY A 77 -17.81 -15.63 19.99
N SER A 78 -17.78 -14.76 18.98
CA SER A 78 -18.12 -13.34 19.08
C SER A 78 -19.21 -12.93 18.09
N THR A 79 -19.84 -11.78 18.32
CA THR A 79 -20.79 -11.23 17.35
C THR A 79 -20.06 -10.67 16.12
N VAL A 80 -20.74 -10.66 14.99
CA VAL A 80 -20.22 -10.10 13.73
C VAL A 80 -19.83 -8.63 13.91
N ASP A 81 -20.65 -7.83 14.61
CA ASP A 81 -20.34 -6.43 14.93
C ASP A 81 -19.07 -6.27 15.79
N ALA A 82 -18.89 -7.13 16.80
CA ALA A 82 -17.67 -7.13 17.60
C ALA A 82 -16.43 -7.48 16.75
N ALA A 83 -16.56 -8.39 15.78
CA ALA A 83 -15.49 -8.73 14.85
C ALA A 83 -15.16 -7.57 13.89
N TYR A 84 -16.16 -6.85 13.36
CA TYR A 84 -15.93 -5.63 12.57
C TYR A 84 -15.21 -4.55 13.38
N LYS A 85 -15.66 -4.29 14.61
CA LYS A 85 -15.00 -3.34 15.53
C LYS A 85 -13.57 -3.75 15.85
N MET A 86 -13.33 -5.05 16.05
CA MET A 86 -11.99 -5.58 16.27
C MET A 86 -11.09 -5.34 15.06
N LEU A 87 -11.55 -5.65 13.85
CA LEU A 87 -10.77 -5.41 12.63
C LEU A 87 -10.45 -3.92 12.44
N ARG A 88 -11.42 -3.03 12.71
CA ARG A 88 -11.19 -1.58 12.66
C ARG A 88 -10.06 -1.17 13.60
N ARG A 89 -10.14 -1.57 14.87
CA ARG A 89 -9.09 -1.27 15.87
C ARG A 89 -7.73 -1.83 15.48
N ILE A 90 -7.69 -3.06 14.97
CA ILE A 90 -6.46 -3.67 14.46
C ILE A 90 -5.83 -2.82 13.35
N ARG A 91 -6.64 -2.34 12.40
CA ARG A 91 -6.14 -1.48 11.31
C ARG A 91 -5.61 -0.16 11.85
N GLU A 92 -6.31 0.47 12.78
CA GLU A 92 -5.87 1.72 13.43
C GLU A 92 -4.54 1.53 14.19
N ASP A 93 -4.41 0.44 14.95
CA ASP A 93 -3.19 0.08 15.67
C ASP A 93 -2.01 -0.13 14.69
N LEU A 94 -2.24 -0.87 13.61
CA LEU A 94 -1.24 -1.12 12.58
C LEU A 94 -0.83 0.16 11.86
N HIS A 95 -1.81 1.01 11.49
CA HIS A 95 -1.53 2.31 10.88
C HIS A 95 -0.65 3.17 11.79
N THR A 96 -1.05 3.34 13.05
CA THR A 96 -0.30 4.14 14.02
C THR A 96 1.11 3.58 14.23
N CYS A 97 1.23 2.26 14.33
CA CYS A 97 2.54 1.61 14.50
C CYS A 97 3.45 1.81 13.29
N VAL A 98 2.92 1.65 12.07
CA VAL A 98 3.69 1.83 10.83
C VAL A 98 4.12 3.28 10.68
N ASP A 99 3.21 4.24 10.87
CA ASP A 99 3.53 5.67 10.77
C ASP A 99 4.60 6.06 11.79
N ARG A 100 4.49 5.59 13.04
CA ARG A 100 5.53 5.81 14.06
C ARG A 100 6.87 5.20 13.67
N THR A 101 6.87 3.99 13.12
CA THR A 101 8.11 3.28 12.73
C THR A 101 8.81 4.02 11.59
N LEU A 102 8.05 4.43 10.56
CA LEU A 102 8.59 5.20 9.44
C LEU A 102 9.11 6.56 9.87
N SER A 103 8.42 7.27 10.77
CA SER A 103 8.91 8.54 11.31
C SER A 103 10.22 8.38 12.09
N GLN A 104 10.42 7.26 12.79
CA GLN A 104 11.68 6.97 13.48
C GLN A 104 12.84 6.65 12.51
N GLU A 105 12.53 6.16 11.32
CA GLU A 105 13.49 5.83 10.26
C GLU A 105 13.76 7.01 9.30
N GLY A 106 13.19 8.19 9.58
CA GLY A 106 13.32 9.38 8.72
C GLY A 106 12.51 9.30 7.42
N LEU A 107 11.58 8.34 7.33
CA LEU A 107 10.68 8.11 6.18
C LEU A 107 9.22 8.46 6.53
N GLY A 108 9.01 9.23 7.60
CA GLY A 108 7.69 9.73 7.99
C GLY A 108 7.07 10.61 6.90
N LYS A 109 5.73 10.65 6.88
CA LYS A 109 4.98 11.55 5.99
C LYS A 109 5.27 13.02 6.27
#